data_AF-A0A9D1VHT5-F1
#
_entry.id   AF-A0A9D1VHT5-F1
#
_cell.length_a   1.000
_cell.length_b   1.000
_cell.length_c   1.000
_cell.angle_alpha   90.00
_cell.angle_beta   90.00
_cell.angle_gamma   90.00
#
_symmetry.space_group_name_H-M   'P 1'
#
loop_
_entity.id
_entity.type
_entity.pdbx_description
1 polymer ?
#
loop_
_entity_poly.entity_id
_entity_poly.type
_entity_poly.pdbx_seq_one_letter_code
_entity_poly.pdbx_strand_id
1 'polypeptide(L)'
;MEITKIFGTINDAQANAEGRGYLTVHLYDGSGDCHVWFNNLDQLGDLEFGDSASFDVVPLNNKELPNSYQWISRAVNPNTIAHKLNAGY
;
A
#
# COMPACT_ATOMS: atom_id res chain seq x y z
N MET A 1 14.23 -11.30 -6.89
CA MET A 1 13.01 -10.51 -7.12
C MET A 1 13.39 -9.06 -6.91
N GLU A 2 12.99 -8.18 -7.82
CA GLU A 2 13.22 -6.74 -7.67
C GLU A 2 12.13 -6.17 -6.74
N ILE A 3 12.55 -5.46 -5.70
CA ILE A 3 11.66 -4.73 -4.81
C ILE A 3 11.56 -3.31 -5.35
N THR A 4 10.34 -2.88 -5.63
CA THR A 4 10.03 -1.52 -6.09
C THR A 4 9.34 -0.78 -4.96
N LYS A 5 9.68 0.49 -4.79
CA LYS A 5 8.98 1.36 -3.85
C LYS A 5 8.02 2.25 -4.62
N ILE A 6 6.73 2.20 -4.25
CA ILE A 6 5.68 3.03 -4.83
C ILE A 6 5.12 3.99 -3.77
N PHE A 7 4.63 5.13 -4.21
CA PHE A 7 4.06 6.16 -3.33
C PHE A 7 2.80 6.74 -3.95
N GLY A 8 1.74 6.84 -3.15
CA GLY A 8 0.45 7.29 -3.64
C GLY A 8 -0.63 7.36 -2.57
N THR A 9 -1.84 7.72 -3.01
CA THR A 9 -3.04 7.84 -2.15
C THR A 9 -3.88 6.58 -2.21
N ILE A 10 -4.35 6.12 -1.06
CA ILE A 10 -5.28 4.99 -0.97
C ILE A 10 -6.68 5.48 -1.31
N ASN A 11 -7.22 5.03 -2.44
CA ASN A 11 -8.56 5.39 -2.89
C ASN A 11 -9.63 4.37 -2.47
N ASP A 12 -9.26 3.09 -2.45
CA ASP A 12 -10.18 1.99 -2.13
C ASP A 12 -9.42 0.79 -1.55
N ALA A 13 -10.14 -0.11 -0.90
CA ALA A 13 -9.60 -1.28 -0.22
C ALA A 13 -10.66 -2.39 -0.18
N GLN A 14 -10.29 -3.58 -0.64
CA GLN A 14 -11.14 -4.75 -0.57
C GLN A 14 -10.40 -5.88 0.14
N ALA A 15 -11.08 -6.55 1.08
CA ALA A 15 -10.56 -7.72 1.77
C ALA A 15 -11.62 -8.83 1.84
N ASN A 16 -11.16 -10.07 1.78
CA ASN A 16 -11.99 -11.24 2.04
C ASN A 16 -12.07 -11.53 3.56
N ALA A 17 -12.89 -12.52 3.95
CA ALA A 17 -13.08 -12.90 5.34
C ALA A 17 -11.81 -13.45 6.04
N GLU A 18 -10.77 -13.79 5.29
CA GLU A 18 -9.48 -14.25 5.80
C GLU A 18 -8.47 -13.10 5.96
N GLY A 19 -8.88 -11.86 5.69
CA GLY A 19 -8.02 -10.68 5.78
C GLY A 19 -7.03 -10.52 4.63
N ARG A 20 -7.25 -11.24 3.52
CA ARG A 20 -6.49 -11.11 2.27
C ARG A 20 -7.22 -10.18 1.31
N GLY A 21 -6.50 -9.32 0.62
CA GLY A 21 -7.14 -8.28 -0.15
C GLY A 21 -6.20 -7.45 -1.00
N TYR A 22 -6.71 -6.35 -1.52
CA TYR A 22 -5.92 -5.36 -2.23
C TYR A 22 -6.35 -3.93 -1.88
N LEU A 23 -5.41 -3.01 -1.99
CA LEU A 23 -5.63 -1.56 -1.99
C LEU A 23 -5.57 -1.05 -3.42
N THR A 24 -6.44 -0.10 -3.75
CA THR A 24 -6.31 0.72 -4.95
C THR A 24 -5.54 1.98 -4.58
N VAL A 25 -4.34 2.14 -5.14
CA VAL A 25 -3.44 3.25 -4.83
C VAL A 25 -3.21 4.10 -6.07
N HIS A 26 -3.54 5.38 -5.99
CA HIS A 26 -3.24 6.36 -7.04
C HIS A 26 -1.78 6.82 -6.92
N LEU A 27 -0.96 6.47 -7.91
CA LEU A 27 0.47 6.73 -7.88
C LEU A 27 0.80 8.17 -8.32
N TYR A 28 1.71 8.81 -7.58
CA TYR A 28 2.12 10.19 -7.83
C TYR A 28 3.17 10.35 -8.94
N ASP A 29 3.68 9.25 -9.49
CA ASP A 29 4.59 9.26 -10.64
C ASP A 29 3.87 9.43 -11.99
N GLY A 30 2.53 9.53 -11.97
CA GLY A 30 1.70 9.68 -13.16
C GLY A 30 1.34 8.36 -13.85
N SER A 31 1.73 7.21 -13.28
CA SER A 31 1.36 5.89 -13.81
C SER A 31 -0.11 5.51 -13.58
N GLY A 32 -0.84 6.28 -12.77
CA GLY A 32 -2.26 6.10 -12.51
C GLY A 32 -2.53 5.21 -11.30
N ASP A 33 -3.69 4.55 -11.29
CA ASP A 33 -4.08 3.65 -10.21
C ASP A 33 -3.41 2.28 -10.35
N CYS A 34 -3.01 1.71 -9.22
CA CYS A 34 -2.46 0.36 -9.14
C CYS A 34 -3.14 -0.44 -8.02
N HIS A 35 -3.08 -1.78 -8.12
CA HIS A 35 -3.57 -2.68 -7.08
C HIS A 35 -2.41 -3.22 -6.25
N VAL A 36 -2.44 -2.98 -4.94
CA VAL A 36 -1.44 -3.44 -3.98
C VAL A 36 -2.04 -4.53 -3.11
N TRP A 37 -1.64 -5.78 -3.35
CA TRP A 37 -2.18 -6.96 -2.68
C TRP A 37 -1.54 -7.18 -1.31
N PHE A 38 -2.35 -7.44 -0.29
CA PHE A 38 -1.93 -7.78 1.06
C PHE A 38 -2.50 -9.14 1.50
N ASN A 39 -1.74 -9.84 2.35
CA ASN A 39 -2.10 -11.17 2.84
C ASN A 39 -2.68 -11.15 4.25
N ASN A 40 -2.53 -10.04 4.96
CA ASN A 40 -3.09 -9.87 6.29
C ASN A 40 -3.46 -8.39 6.50
N LEU A 41 -4.62 -8.14 7.11
CA LEU A 41 -5.08 -6.80 7.51
C LEU A 41 -4.08 -6.10 8.45
N ASP A 42 -3.31 -6.86 9.25
CA ASP A 42 -2.25 -6.28 10.09
C ASP A 42 -1.17 -5.53 9.28
N GLN A 43 -1.01 -5.86 7.98
CA GLN A 43 -0.10 -5.14 7.09
C GLN A 43 -0.57 -3.72 6.77
N LEU A 44 -1.89 -3.48 6.82
CA LEU A 44 -2.49 -2.15 6.64
C LEU A 44 -2.13 -1.22 7.79
N GLY A 45 -1.98 -1.75 9.01
CA GLY A 45 -1.68 -0.95 10.20
C GLY A 45 -2.77 0.09 10.45
N ASP A 46 -2.35 1.35 10.57
CA ASP A 46 -3.23 2.50 10.86
C ASP A 46 -3.60 3.29 9.57
N LEU A 47 -3.53 2.65 8.40
CA LEU A 47 -3.86 3.32 7.14
C LEU A 47 -5.37 3.53 6.99
N GLU A 48 -5.74 4.74 6.60
CA GLU A 48 -7.11 5.11 6.28
C GLU A 48 -7.28 5.48 4.79
N PHE A 49 -8.52 5.50 4.33
CA PHE A 49 -8.84 5.99 2.99
C PHE A 49 -8.46 7.46 2.85
N GLY A 50 -7.82 7.80 1.74
CA GLY A 50 -7.26 9.14 1.51
C GLY A 50 -5.87 9.36 2.08
N ASP A 51 -5.31 8.40 2.84
CA ASP A 51 -3.92 8.50 3.29
C ASP A 51 -2.95 8.36 2.12
N SER A 52 -1.87 9.15 2.19
CA SER A 52 -0.70 8.97 1.35
C SER A 52 0.29 8.04 2.05
N ALA A 53 0.67 6.95 1.37
CA ALA A 53 1.56 5.95 1.95
C ALA A 53 2.60 5.47 0.93
N SER A 54 3.73 5.00 1.45
CA SER A 54 4.76 4.32 0.64
C SER A 54 4.71 2.82 0.87
N PHE A 55 4.80 2.06 -0.21
CA PHE A 55 4.70 0.61 -0.20
C PHE A 55 5.97 0.02 -0.82
N ASP A 56 6.60 -0.93 -0.13
CA ASP A 56 7.60 -1.79 -0.75
C ASP A 56 6.89 -2.99 -1.35
N VAL A 57 6.97 -3.11 -2.66
CA VAL A 57 6.17 -4.04 -3.44
C VAL A 57 7.01 -4.82 -4.42
N VAL A 58 6.47 -5.95 -4.86
CA VAL A 58 7.03 -6.76 -5.94
C VAL A 58 6.00 -6.83 -7.07
N PRO A 59 6.35 -6.53 -8.33
CA PRO A 59 5.41 -6.61 -9.44
C PRO A 59 4.88 -8.03 -9.58
N LEU A 60 3.55 -8.15 -9.61
CA LEU A 60 2.89 -9.38 -9.99
C LEU A 60 2.87 -9.40 -11.52
N ASN A 61 3.65 -10.30 -12.12
CA ASN A 61 3.62 -10.53 -13.56
C ASN A 61 2.33 -11.26 -13.96
N ASN A 62 1.18 -10.62 -13.76
CA ASN A 62 -0.11 -11.12 -14.18
C ASN A 62 -0.61 -10.31 -15.38
N LYS A 63 -0.74 -10.95 -16.54
CA LYS A 63 -1.16 -10.30 -17.80
C LYS A 63 -2.58 -9.74 -17.73
N GLU A 64 -3.41 -10.25 -16.83
CA GLU A 64 -4.82 -9.83 -16.69
C GLU A 64 -4.98 -8.63 -15.76
N LEU A 65 -3.97 -8.33 -14.93
CA LEU A 65 -3.99 -7.23 -13.98
C LEU A 65 -2.71 -6.38 -14.14
N PRO A 66 -2.61 -5.57 -15.21
CA PRO A 66 -1.52 -4.62 -15.36
C PRO A 66 -1.48 -3.71 -14.12
N ASN A 67 -0.27 -3.32 -13.68
CA ASN A 67 -0.04 -2.51 -12.48
C ASN A 67 -0.56 -3.15 -11.18
N SER A 68 -0.40 -4.46 -11.03
CA SER A 68 -0.60 -5.15 -9.75
C SER A 68 0.72 -5.49 -9.08
N TYR A 69 0.77 -5.25 -7.78
CA TYR A 69 1.95 -5.51 -6.98
C TYR A 69 1.60 -6.26 -5.71
N GLN A 70 2.49 -7.16 -5.30
CA GLN A 70 2.42 -7.80 -4.00
C GLN A 70 3.11 -6.92 -2.97
N TRP A 71 2.40 -6.58 -1.91
CA TRP A 71 2.98 -5.91 -0.77
C TRP A 71 3.81 -6.87 0.07
N ILE A 72 5.06 -6.50 0.35
CA ILE A 72 6.01 -7.34 1.07
C ILE A 72 6.48 -6.75 2.41
N SER A 73 6.09 -5.52 2.73
CA SER A 73 6.39 -4.85 4.01
C SER A 73 5.12 -4.45 4.75
N ARG A 74 5.25 -3.89 5.96
CA ARG A 74 4.14 -3.22 6.65
C ARG A 74 4.04 -1.80 6.13
N ALA A 75 2.83 -1.28 6.02
CA ALA A 75 2.64 0.12 5.68
C ALA A 75 3.35 1.07 6.62
N VAL A 76 3.96 2.09 6.03
CA VAL A 76 4.46 3.23 6.75
C VAL A 76 3.67 4.44 6.29
N ASN A 77 2.74 4.89 7.12
CA ASN A 77 2.13 6.21 6.97
C ASN A 77 3.15 7.26 7.49
N PRO A 78 3.69 8.15 6.64
CA PRO A 78 4.65 9.16 7.05
C PRO A 78 4.06 10.17 8.05
N ASN A 79 2.73 10.38 8.06
CA ASN A 79 2.06 11.26 9.03
C ASN A 79 2.05 10.66 10.44
N THR A 80 2.02 9.33 10.57
CA THR A 80 2.14 8.65 11.88
C THR A 80 3.56 8.76 12.43
N ILE A 81 4.59 8.77 11.58
CA ILE A 81 5.98 9.03 12.01
C ILE A 81 6.13 10.49 12.46
N ALA A 82 5.55 11.44 11.73
CA ALA A 82 5.59 12.85 12.11
C ALA A 82 4.89 13.09 13.46
N HIS A 83 3.74 12.45 13.72
CA HIS A 83 3.10 12.50 15.03
C HIS A 83 3.92 11.82 16.13
N LYS A 84 4.59 10.71 15.86
CA LYS A 84 5.44 10.02 16.86
C LYS A 84 6.74 10.76 17.17
N LEU A 85 7.37 11.39 16.18
CA LEU A 85 8.56 12.21 16.37
C LEU A 85 8.25 13.54 17.09
N ASN A 86 7.06 14.12 16.89
CA ASN A 86 6.61 15.30 17.64
C ASN A 86 6.05 14.95 19.03
N ALA A 87 5.68 13.69 19.28
CA ALA A 87 5.15 13.23 20.57
C ALA A 87 6.22 12.82 21.60
N GLY A 88 7.51 12.93 21.27
CA GLY A 88 8.59 12.86 22.28
C GLY A 88 8.69 11.55 23.06
N TYR A 89 8.50 10.41 22.41
CA TYR A 89 8.86 9.09 22.96
C TYR A 89 10.15 8.55 22.33
#